data_AF-A0A5Q2VGI8-F1
#
_entry.id   AF-A0A5Q2VGI8-F1
#
_cell.length_a   1.000
_cell.length_b   1.000
_cell.length_c   1.000
_cell.angle_alpha   90.00
_cell.angle_beta   90.00
_cell.angle_gamma   90.00
#
_symmetry.space_group_name_H-M   'P 1'
#
loop_
_entity.id
_entity.type
_entity.pdbx_description
1 polymer ?
#
loop_
_entity_poly.entity_id
_entity_poly.type
_entity_poly.pdbx_seq_one_letter_code
_entity_poly.pdbx_strand_id
1 'polypeptide(L)' 'MLRKKILVIIAFLAACLFFYLLALDSYCDAGGTFALGVCSVTRFVPW' A
#
# COMPACT_ATOMS: atom_id res chain seq x y z
N MET A 1 -13.07 -23.63 -10.81
CA MET A 1 -11.77 -23.11 -11.33
C MET A 1 -11.65 -21.58 -11.25
N LEU A 2 -12.67 -20.79 -11.64
CA LEU A 2 -12.60 -19.31 -11.68
C LEU A 2 -12.34 -18.63 -10.32
N ARG A 3 -12.94 -19.13 -9.22
CA ARG A 3 -12.73 -18.60 -7.86
C ARG A 3 -11.28 -18.67 -7.39
N LYS A 4 -10.53 -19.72 -7.76
CA LYS A 4 -9.10 -19.84 -7.40
C LYS A 4 -8.26 -18.78 -8.12
N LYS A 5 -8.55 -18.52 -9.41
CA LYS A 5 -7.88 -17.45 -10.17
C LYS A 5 -8.16 -16.07 -9.58
N ILE A 6 -9.40 -15.80 -9.19
CA ILE A 6 -9.79 -14.54 -8.54
C ILE A 6 -9.06 -14.36 -7.20
N LEU A 7 -8.97 -15.41 -6.38
CA LEU A 7 -8.21 -15.38 -5.12
C LEU A 7 -6.73 -15.04 -5.34
N VAL A 8 -6.10 -15.62 -6.36
CA VAL A 8 -4.70 -15.32 -6.69
C VAL A 8 -4.54 -13.87 -7.16
N ILE A 9 -5.47 -13.36 -7.98
CA ILE A 9 -5.43 -11.96 -8.44
C ILE A 9 -5.62 -10.99 -7.26
N ILE A 10 -6.57 -11.26 -6.37
CA ILE A 10 -6.81 -10.43 -5.18
C ILE A 10 -5.58 -10.46 -4.25
N ALA A 11 -5.00 -11.65 -4.02
CA ALA A 11 -3.80 -11.78 -3.19
C ALA A 11 -2.60 -11.03 -3.80
N PHE A 12 -2.43 -11.10 -5.13
CA PHE A 12 -1.40 -10.36 -5.84
C PHE A 12 -1.60 -8.84 -5.73
N LEU A 13 -2.83 -8.35 -5.96
CA LEU A 13 -3.16 -6.94 -5.80
C LEU A 13 -2.93 -6.46 -4.37
N ALA A 14 -3.34 -7.25 -3.37
CA ALA A 14 -3.12 -6.94 -1.96
C ALA A 14 -1.62 -6.85 -1.62
N ALA A 15 -0.80 -7.78 -2.13
CA ALA A 15 0.65 -7.73 -1.95
C ALA A 15 1.26 -6.48 -2.62
N CYS A 16 0.86 -6.14 -3.84
CA CYS A 16 1.31 -4.93 -4.52
C CYS A 16 0.93 -3.66 -3.75
N LEU A 17 -0.31 -3.58 -3.26
CA LEU A 17 -0.78 -2.49 -2.41
C LEU A 17 0.05 -2.39 -1.11
N PHE A 18 0.29 -3.52 -0.45
CA PHE A 18 1.10 -3.56 0.76
C PHE A 18 2.53 -3.03 0.54
N PHE A 19 3.22 -3.52 -0.51
CA PHE A 19 4.57 -3.05 -0.83
C PHE A 19 4.59 -1.57 -1.25
N TYR A 20 3.57 -1.10 -1.96
CA TYR A 20 3.44 0.31 -2.33
C TYR A 20 3.31 1.19 -1.08
N LEU A 21 2.46 0.80 -0.14
CA LEU A 21 2.24 1.51 1.10
C LEU A 21 3.47 1.53 2.00
N LEU A 22 4.18 0.39 2.10
CA LEU A 22 5.44 0.30 2.84
C LEU A 22 6.53 1.20 2.24
N ALA A 23 6.65 1.22 0.91
CA ALA A 23 7.57 2.11 0.21
C ALA A 23 7.19 3.58 0.42
N LEU A 24 5.89 3.88 0.46
CA LEU A 24 5.37 5.22 0.73
C LEU A 24 5.72 5.68 2.14
N ASP A 25 5.53 4.81 3.13
CA ASP A 25 5.85 5.08 4.54
C ASP A 25 7.34 5.45 4.71
N SER A 26 8.23 4.65 4.12
CA SER A 26 9.67 4.97 4.08
C SER A 26 9.99 6.30 3.39
N TYR A 27 9.21 6.69 2.37
CA TYR A 27 9.40 7.95 1.65
C TYR A 27 8.88 9.16 2.45
N CYS A 28 7.79 8.98 3.19
CA CYS A 28 7.21 9.98 4.09
C CYS A 28 8.14 10.21 5.30
N ASP A 29 8.72 9.16 5.88
CA ASP A 29 9.69 9.24 6.99
C ASP A 29 10.99 9.95 6.58
N ALA A 30 11.38 9.84 5.30
CA ALA A 30 12.54 10.55 4.75
C ALA A 30 12.29 12.06 4.53
N GLY A 31 11.12 12.60 4.88
CA GLY A 31 10.79 14.02 4.71
C GLY A 31 10.44 14.41 3.27
N GLY A 32 10.07 13.43 2.42
CA GLY A 32 9.63 13.68 1.05
C GLY A 32 8.30 14.43 1.00
N THR A 33 8.19 15.46 0.15
CA THR A 33 6.98 16.30 -0.03
C THR A 33 5.89 15.63 -0.90
N PHE A 34 5.85 14.30 -0.95
CA PHE A 34 4.88 13.58 -1.77
C PHE A 34 3.51 13.62 -1.11
N ALA A 35 2.67 14.55 -1.57
CA ALA A 35 1.26 14.70 -1.23
C ALA A 35 0.97 14.58 0.28
N LEU A 36 1.14 15.69 1.02
CA LEU A 36 0.79 15.85 2.45
C LEU A 36 -0.53 15.17 2.90
N GLY A 37 -1.49 14.96 1.98
CA GLY A 37 -2.72 14.23 2.25
C GLY A 37 -2.59 12.70 2.32
N VAL A 38 -1.72 12.07 1.52
CA VAL A 38 -1.59 10.59 1.48
C VAL A 38 -0.73 10.10 2.63
N CYS A 39 0.40 10.75 2.93
CA CYS A 39 1.20 10.45 4.13
C CYS A 39 0.42 10.63 5.44
N SER A 40 -0.57 11.54 5.46
CA SER A 40 -1.47 11.72 6.62
C SER A 40 -2.49 10.60 6.74
N VAL A 41 -3.07 10.12 5.62
CA VAL A 41 -3.98 8.97 5.62
C VAL A 41 -3.25 7.66 5.96
N THR A 42 -2.02 7.48 5.47
CA THR A 42 -1.21 6.29 5.80
C THR A 42 -0.85 6.25 7.28
N ARG A 43 -0.63 7.39 7.95
CA ARG A 43 -0.44 7.46 9.41
C ARG A 43 -1.61 6.89 10.22
N PHE A 44 -2.84 6.95 9.69
CA PHE A 44 -4.03 6.42 10.36
C PHE A 44 -4.26 4.94 10.11
N VAL A 45 -3.59 4.35 9.12
CA VAL A 45 -3.71 2.93 8.84
C VAL A 45 -2.46 2.23 9.39
N PRO A 46 -2.58 1.48 10.50
CA PRO A 46 -1.45 0.82 11.12
C PRO A 46 -1.17 -0.46 10.32
N TRP A 47 -0.40 -0.34 9.24
CA TRP A 47 0.30 -1.51 8.67
C TRP A 47 1.73 -1.56 9.20
#